data_AF-A0A1E9J9X8-F1
#
_entry.id   AF-A0A1E9J9X8-F1
#
_cell.length_a   1.000
_cell.length_b   1.000
_cell.length_c   1.000
_cell.angle_alpha   90.00
_cell.angle_beta   90.00
_cell.angle_gamma   90.00
#
_symmetry.space_group_name_H-M   'P 1'
#
loop_
_entity.id
_entity.type
_entity.pdbx_description
1 polymer ?
#
loop_
_entity_poly.entity_id
_entity_poly.type
_entity_poly.pdbx_seq_one_letter_code
_entity_poly.pdbx_strand_id
1 'polypeptide(L)'
;MIRLTEKELKNVKENKDAIAQLLVKKAILNEIKEKKYNDEEKKSLEELKTNIEIEFYLTSIAQNNITISNYEILEIYKNNSETLKDKPVAEIYPQLQQALINKKVNENKLGVINEIIERYKVNEILKEYVGEDNKEKEEIIE
;
A
#
# COMPACT_ATOMS: atom_id res chain seq x y z
N MET A 1 0.74 19.54 28.90
CA MET A 1 -0.63 19.06 29.21
C MET A 1 -1.28 18.56 27.93
N ILE A 2 -1.84 17.34 27.93
CA ILE A 2 -2.51 16.77 26.75
C ILE A 2 -4.00 17.14 26.81
N ARG A 3 -4.50 17.79 25.75
CA ARG A 3 -5.92 18.14 25.60
C ARG A 3 -6.37 17.90 24.17
N LEU A 4 -7.63 17.46 24.02
CA LEU A 4 -8.29 17.35 22.71
C LEU A 4 -8.90 18.69 22.31
N THR A 5 -8.86 18.99 21.02
CA THR A 5 -9.55 20.14 20.43
C THR A 5 -11.03 19.82 20.19
N GLU A 6 -11.87 20.85 20.06
CA GLU A 6 -13.29 20.66 19.74
C GLU A 6 -13.51 19.90 18.42
N LYS A 7 -12.63 20.11 17.42
CA LYS A 7 -12.69 19.40 16.13
C LYS A 7 -12.43 17.90 16.31
N GLU A 8 -11.47 17.54 17.16
CA GLU A 8 -11.16 16.14 17.47
C GLU A 8 -12.32 15.46 18.22
N LEU A 9 -12.97 16.18 19.14
CA LEU A 9 -14.14 15.69 19.89
C LEU A 9 -15.37 15.48 18.99
N LYS A 10 -15.61 16.37 18.01
CA LYS A 10 -16.71 16.23 17.04
C LYS A 10 -16.61 14.94 16.22
N ASN A 11 -15.39 14.49 15.92
CA ASN A 11 -15.17 13.28 15.13
C ASN A 11 -15.43 11.98 15.90
N VAL A 12 -15.41 12.01 17.23
CA VAL A 12 -15.52 10.80 18.07
C VAL A 12 -16.83 10.68 18.84
N LYS A 13 -17.75 11.65 18.72
CA LYS A 13 -19.15 11.60 19.22
C LYS A 13 -19.31 10.89 20.59
N GLU A 14 -18.52 11.28 21.58
CA GLU A 14 -18.56 10.74 22.97
C GLU A 14 -18.14 9.27 23.15
N ASN A 15 -17.59 8.62 22.12
CA ASN A 15 -17.00 7.28 22.27
C ASN A 15 -15.74 7.38 23.16
N LYS A 16 -15.86 6.90 24.40
CA LYS A 16 -14.78 6.95 25.41
C LYS A 16 -13.50 6.28 24.94
N ASP A 17 -13.59 5.15 24.22
CA ASP A 17 -12.42 4.42 23.73
C ASP A 17 -11.71 5.21 22.62
N ALA A 18 -12.48 5.79 21.70
CA ALA A 18 -11.93 6.65 20.65
C ALA A 18 -11.27 7.92 21.23
N ILE A 19 -11.88 8.52 22.26
CA ILE A 19 -11.31 9.66 23.00
C ILE A 19 -9.99 9.24 23.67
N ALA A 20 -9.95 8.09 24.34
CA ALA A 20 -8.75 7.58 24.99
C ALA A 20 -7.62 7.33 23.97
N GLN A 21 -7.93 6.73 22.81
CA GLN A 21 -6.95 6.52 21.74
C GLN A 21 -6.36 7.85 21.22
N LEU A 22 -7.18 8.90 21.07
CA LEU A 22 -6.69 10.22 20.66
C LEU A 22 -5.74 10.83 21.71
N LEU A 23 -6.06 10.67 22.99
CA LEU A 23 -5.21 11.14 24.09
C LEU A 23 -3.87 10.38 24.13
N VAL A 24 -3.89 9.06 23.99
CA VAL A 24 -2.68 8.22 23.91
C VAL A 24 -1.83 8.62 22.71
N LYS A 25 -2.44 8.81 21.53
CA LYS A 25 -1.73 9.28 20.33
C LYS A 25 -1.02 10.61 20.59
N LYS A 26 -1.68 11.58 21.24
CA LYS A 26 -1.05 12.86 21.60
C LYS A 26 0.08 12.70 22.61
N ALA A 27 -0.04 11.79 23.57
CA ALA A 27 1.04 11.48 24.52
C ALA A 27 2.28 10.99 23.78
N ILE A 28 2.12 9.99 22.90
CA ILE A 28 3.21 9.44 22.09
C ILE A 28 3.83 10.54 21.20
N LEU A 29 3.00 11.40 20.58
CA LEU A 29 3.51 12.50 19.77
C LEU A 29 4.31 13.53 20.58
N ASN A 30 4.03 13.71 21.87
CA ASN A 30 4.86 14.55 22.73
C ASN A 30 6.19 13.86 23.04
N GLU A 31 6.19 12.57 23.38
CA GLU A 31 7.43 11.80 23.58
C GLU A 31 8.33 11.81 22.33
N ILE A 32 7.74 11.66 21.13
CA ILE A 32 8.45 11.75 19.85
C ILE A 32 9.14 13.10 19.66
N LYS A 33 8.50 14.20 20.08
CA LYS A 33 9.08 15.56 19.95
C LYS A 33 10.28 15.76 20.85
N GLU A 34 10.26 15.17 22.04
CA GLU A 34 11.37 15.24 23.00
C GLU A 34 12.51 14.26 22.63
N LYS A 35 12.23 13.23 21.82
CA LYS A 35 13.24 12.28 21.36
C LYS A 35 14.26 12.98 20.46
N LYS A 36 15.54 12.92 20.88
CA LYS A 36 16.68 13.29 20.04
C LYS A 36 17.12 12.09 19.21
N TYR A 37 16.74 12.10 17.94
CA TYR A 37 17.18 11.10 16.98
C TYR A 37 18.63 11.35 16.58
N ASN A 38 19.42 10.29 16.44
CA ASN A 38 20.73 10.37 15.79
C ASN A 38 20.57 10.48 14.26
N ASP A 39 21.67 10.71 13.55
CA ASP A 39 21.61 10.97 12.11
C ASP A 39 21.20 9.75 11.27
N GLU A 40 21.54 8.54 11.71
CA GLU A 40 21.08 7.29 11.08
C GLU A 40 19.58 7.12 11.24
N GLU A 41 19.05 7.31 12.45
CA GLU A 41 17.61 7.22 12.72
C GLU A 41 16.82 8.27 11.91
N LYS A 42 17.34 9.49 11.78
CA LYS A 42 16.71 10.53 10.94
C LYS A 42 16.68 10.09 9.47
N LYS A 43 17.80 9.57 8.96
CA LYS A 43 17.88 9.07 7.59
C LYS A 43 16.85 7.96 7.35
N SER A 44 16.77 6.99 8.27
CA SER A 44 15.77 5.92 8.19
C SER A 44 14.33 6.44 8.23
N LEU A 45 14.04 7.47 9.05
CA LEU A 45 12.70 8.08 9.10
C LEU A 45 12.33 8.78 7.78
N GLU A 46 13.27 9.50 7.16
CA GLU A 46 13.03 10.16 5.87
C GLU A 46 12.87 9.15 4.73
N GLU A 47 13.64 8.05 4.72
CA GLU A 47 13.46 6.94 3.79
C GLU A 47 12.08 6.30 3.95
N LEU A 48 11.67 6.01 5.18
CA LEU A 48 10.33 5.46 5.47
C LEU A 48 9.21 6.40 5.00
N LYS A 49 9.36 7.71 5.26
CA LYS A 49 8.39 8.71 4.81
C LYS A 49 8.30 8.77 3.29
N THR A 50 9.44 8.75 2.60
CA THR A 50 9.52 8.74 1.13
C THR A 50 8.84 7.49 0.56
N ASN A 51 9.11 6.32 1.13
CA ASN A 51 8.49 5.07 0.70
C ASN A 51 6.97 5.08 0.90
N ILE A 52 6.49 5.61 2.03
CA ILE A 52 5.05 5.76 2.30
C ILE A 52 4.42 6.73 1.29
N GLU A 53 5.09 7.82 0.94
CA GLU A 53 4.60 8.79 -0.03
C GLU A 53 4.51 8.21 -1.44
N ILE A 54 5.54 7.48 -1.89
CA ILE A 54 5.54 6.74 -3.17
C ILE A 54 4.37 5.74 -3.20
N GLU A 55 4.22 4.93 -2.15
CA GLU A 55 3.17 3.92 -2.06
C GLU A 55 1.77 4.56 -2.05
N PHE A 56 1.60 5.67 -1.34
CA PHE A 56 0.34 6.42 -1.33
C PHE A 56 0.00 6.96 -2.72
N TYR A 57 0.96 7.58 -3.40
CA TYR A 57 0.79 8.11 -4.76
C TYR A 57 0.38 6.99 -5.74
N LEU A 58 1.15 5.91 -5.81
CA LEU A 58 0.89 4.78 -6.71
C LEU A 58 -0.48 4.16 -6.43
N THR A 59 -0.82 3.96 -5.15
CA THR A 59 -2.11 3.41 -4.74
C THR A 59 -3.27 4.31 -5.15
N SER A 60 -3.13 5.63 -4.94
CA SER A 60 -4.19 6.59 -5.25
C SER A 60 -4.56 6.59 -6.74
N ILE A 61 -3.58 6.44 -7.63
CA ILE A 61 -3.81 6.36 -9.07
C ILE A 61 -4.37 5.00 -9.45
N ALA A 62 -3.77 3.92 -8.95
CA ALA A 62 -4.14 2.55 -9.29
C ALA A 62 -5.57 2.16 -8.85
N GLN A 63 -6.06 2.72 -7.74
CA GLN A 63 -7.39 2.46 -7.21
C GLN A 63 -8.52 3.12 -8.00
N ASN A 64 -8.29 4.31 -8.57
CA ASN A 64 -9.35 5.11 -9.21
C ASN A 64 -10.01 4.44 -10.43
N ASN A 65 -9.37 3.40 -11.00
CA ASN A 65 -9.83 2.74 -12.23
C ASN A 65 -10.36 1.32 -12.02
N ILE A 66 -10.53 0.87 -10.77
CA ILE A 66 -10.92 -0.52 -10.48
C ILE A 66 -12.44 -0.67 -10.48
N THR A 67 -12.93 -1.53 -11.38
CA THR A 67 -14.29 -2.07 -11.33
C THR A 67 -14.20 -3.59 -11.15
N ILE A 68 -15.11 -4.15 -10.36
CA ILE A 68 -15.25 -5.60 -10.18
C ILE A 68 -16.67 -6.00 -10.52
N SER A 69 -16.80 -6.98 -11.38
CA SER A 69 -18.06 -7.62 -11.69
C SER A 69 -18.34 -8.79 -10.73
N ASN A 70 -19.62 -9.08 -10.50
CA ASN A 70 -20.03 -10.27 -9.74
C ASN A 70 -19.56 -11.58 -10.42
N TYR A 71 -19.39 -11.56 -11.75
CA TYR A 71 -18.91 -12.71 -12.52
C TYR A 71 -17.48 -13.11 -12.13
N GLU A 72 -16.57 -12.13 -12.03
CA GLU A 72 -15.17 -12.39 -11.65
C GLU A 72 -15.06 -13.04 -10.27
N ILE A 73 -15.87 -12.59 -9.30
CA ILE A 73 -15.87 -13.18 -7.96
C ILE A 73 -16.43 -14.61 -7.99
N LEU A 74 -17.49 -14.85 -8.77
CA LEU A 74 -18.07 -16.19 -8.94
C LEU A 74 -17.08 -17.16 -9.58
N GLU A 75 -16.30 -16.71 -10.56
CA GLU A 75 -15.27 -17.53 -11.19
C GLU A 75 -14.16 -17.91 -10.20
N ILE A 76 -13.68 -16.95 -9.39
CA ILE A 76 -12.70 -17.23 -8.33
C ILE A 76 -13.27 -18.23 -7.32
N TYR A 77 -14.52 -18.05 -6.88
CA TYR A 77 -15.16 -18.96 -5.93
C TYR A 77 -15.25 -20.39 -6.50
N LYS A 78 -15.69 -20.53 -7.76
CA LYS A 78 -15.77 -21.83 -8.45
C LYS A 78 -14.40 -22.49 -8.58
N ASN A 79 -13.38 -21.73 -8.96
CA ASN A 79 -12.02 -22.25 -9.14
C ASN A 79 -11.36 -22.68 -7.82
N ASN A 80 -11.92 -22.29 -6.67
CA ASN A 80 -11.41 -22.64 -5.34
C ASN A 80 -12.43 -23.44 -4.52
N SER A 81 -13.47 -24.01 -5.15
CA SER A 81 -14.62 -24.58 -4.45
C SER A 81 -14.25 -25.70 -3.48
N GLU A 82 -13.27 -26.55 -3.83
CA GLU A 82 -12.82 -27.65 -2.99
C GLU A 82 -12.17 -27.16 -1.68
N THR A 83 -11.43 -26.05 -1.75
CA THR A 83 -10.78 -25.42 -0.59
C THR A 83 -11.76 -24.61 0.27
N LEU A 84 -12.89 -24.18 -0.32
CA LEU A 84 -13.87 -23.31 0.31
C LEU A 84 -15.12 -24.04 0.81
N LYS A 85 -15.26 -25.35 0.54
CA LYS A 85 -16.49 -26.14 0.76
C LYS A 85 -17.07 -26.08 2.18
N ASP A 86 -16.22 -25.96 3.20
CA ASP A 86 -16.63 -25.95 4.62
C ASP A 86 -16.75 -24.53 5.20
N LYS A 87 -16.58 -23.49 4.38
CA LYS A 87 -16.56 -22.08 4.82
C LYS A 87 -17.87 -21.37 4.44
N PRO A 88 -18.47 -20.57 5.35
CA PRO A 88 -19.68 -19.83 5.03
C PRO A 88 -19.45 -18.83 3.89
N VAL A 89 -20.34 -18.84 2.89
CA VAL A 89 -20.27 -17.91 1.73
C VAL A 89 -20.26 -16.46 2.19
N ALA A 90 -21.07 -16.12 3.22
CA ALA A 90 -21.14 -14.78 3.78
C ALA A 90 -19.81 -14.28 4.37
N GLU A 91 -18.94 -15.18 4.82
CA GLU A 91 -17.61 -14.84 5.33
C GLU A 91 -16.58 -14.76 4.20
N ILE A 92 -16.69 -15.63 3.20
CA ILE A 92 -15.69 -15.78 2.14
C ILE A 92 -15.86 -14.75 1.03
N TYR A 93 -17.08 -14.44 0.65
CA TYR A 93 -17.35 -13.57 -0.48
C TYR A 93 -16.71 -12.17 -0.32
N PRO A 94 -16.81 -11.49 0.85
CA PRO A 94 -16.12 -10.22 1.08
C PRO A 94 -14.59 -10.33 1.02
N GLN A 95 -14.03 -11.45 1.50
CA GLN A 95 -12.58 -11.69 1.46
C GLN A 95 -12.07 -11.89 0.04
N LEU A 96 -12.81 -12.65 -0.79
CA LEU A 96 -12.49 -12.83 -2.21
C LEU A 96 -12.58 -11.51 -2.96
N GLN A 97 -13.60 -10.70 -2.68
CA GLN A 97 -13.74 -9.37 -3.26
C GLN A 97 -12.55 -8.49 -2.89
N GLN A 98 -12.17 -8.42 -1.61
CA GLN A 98 -11.03 -7.63 -1.17
C GLN A 98 -9.71 -8.12 -1.78
N ALA A 99 -9.50 -9.43 -1.87
CA ALA A 99 -8.32 -10.01 -2.50
C ALA A 99 -8.24 -9.65 -3.99
N LEU A 100 -9.37 -9.68 -4.70
CA LEU A 100 -9.45 -9.28 -6.10
C LEU A 100 -9.18 -7.77 -6.28
N ILE A 101 -9.71 -6.91 -5.40
CA ILE A 101 -9.37 -5.47 -5.40
C ILE A 101 -7.86 -5.31 -5.25
N ASN A 102 -7.27 -5.93 -4.23
CA ASN A 102 -5.83 -5.80 -3.94
C ASN A 102 -4.98 -6.28 -5.12
N LYS A 103 -5.36 -7.40 -5.76
CA LYS A 103 -4.70 -7.90 -6.96
C LYS A 103 -4.73 -6.88 -8.09
N LYS A 104 -5.91 -6.35 -8.42
CA LYS A 104 -6.08 -5.34 -9.48
C LYS A 104 -5.34 -4.03 -9.17
N VAL A 105 -5.33 -3.58 -7.91
CA VAL A 105 -4.52 -2.42 -7.49
C VAL A 105 -3.05 -2.68 -7.81
N ASN A 106 -2.52 -3.83 -7.43
CA ASN A 106 -1.11 -4.14 -7.65
C ASN A 106 -0.76 -4.25 -9.14
N GLU A 107 -1.64 -4.84 -9.96
CA GLU A 107 -1.47 -4.89 -11.42
C GLU A 107 -1.47 -3.48 -12.03
N ASN A 108 -2.43 -2.63 -11.64
CA ASN A 108 -2.51 -1.25 -12.11
C ASN A 108 -1.28 -0.43 -11.68
N LYS A 109 -0.75 -0.65 -10.47
CA LYS A 109 0.49 0.01 -10.01
C LYS A 109 1.67 -0.30 -10.92
N LEU A 110 1.82 -1.55 -11.37
CA LEU A 110 2.87 -1.92 -12.32
C LEU A 110 2.71 -1.16 -13.65
N GLY A 111 1.48 -1.00 -14.13
CA GLY A 111 1.17 -0.16 -15.30
C GLY A 111 1.62 1.29 -15.10
N VAL A 112 1.26 1.91 -13.98
CA VAL A 112 1.69 3.28 -13.64
C VAL A 112 3.21 3.40 -13.56
N ILE A 113 3.88 2.42 -12.97
CA ILE A 113 5.35 2.38 -12.90
C ILE A 113 5.95 2.31 -14.30
N ASN A 114 5.42 1.46 -15.18
CA ASN A 114 5.89 1.36 -16.57
C ASN A 114 5.72 2.68 -17.32
N GLU A 115 4.57 3.36 -17.17
CA GLU A 115 4.37 4.69 -17.76
C GLU A 115 5.35 5.74 -17.23
N ILE A 116 5.74 5.65 -15.96
CA ILE A 116 6.77 6.53 -15.35
C ILE A 116 8.14 6.19 -15.94
N ILE A 117 8.50 4.89 -16.02
CA ILE A 117 9.75 4.42 -16.60
C ILE A 117 9.93 4.95 -18.02
N GLU A 118 8.87 4.87 -18.85
CA GLU A 118 8.88 5.37 -20.22
C GLU A 118 9.02 6.90 -20.27
N ARG A 119 8.19 7.62 -19.51
CA ARG A 119 8.14 9.10 -19.51
C ARG A 119 9.45 9.74 -19.07
N TYR A 120 10.10 9.15 -18.06
CA TYR A 120 11.38 9.62 -17.53
C TYR A 120 12.56 8.94 -18.20
N LYS A 121 12.33 8.07 -19.20
CA LYS A 121 13.37 7.35 -19.94
C LYS A 121 14.34 6.64 -18.98
N VAL A 122 13.80 6.03 -17.93
CA VAL A 122 14.59 5.43 -16.84
C VAL A 122 15.55 4.37 -17.39
N ASN A 123 15.14 3.61 -18.40
CA ASN A 123 16.01 2.61 -19.05
C ASN A 123 17.19 3.24 -19.80
N GLU A 124 17.04 4.45 -20.37
CA GLU A 124 18.15 5.17 -21.01
C GLU A 124 19.13 5.68 -19.95
N ILE A 125 18.60 6.31 -18.90
CA ILE A 125 19.40 6.80 -17.76
C ILE A 125 20.15 5.64 -17.10
N LEU A 126 19.50 4.49 -16.92
CA LEU A 126 20.10 3.31 -16.31
C LEU A 126 21.39 2.88 -17.02
N LYS A 127 21.44 2.95 -18.35
CA LYS A 127 22.64 2.62 -19.14
C LYS A 127 23.87 3.43 -18.74
N GLU A 128 23.69 4.67 -18.28
CA GLU A 128 24.80 5.52 -17.80
C GLU A 128 25.46 4.97 -16.54
N TYR A 129 24.75 4.15 -15.75
CA TYR A 129 25.22 3.59 -14.48
C TYR A 129 25.70 2.15 -14.59
N VAL A 130 25.12 1.35 -15.51
CA VAL A 130 25.46 -0.08 -15.65
C VAL A 130 26.28 -0.44 -16.90
N GLY A 131 26.55 0.50 -17.80
CA GLY A 131 27.20 0.20 -19.09
C GLY A 131 26.27 -0.58 -20.03
N GLU A 132 26.55 -0.60 -21.35
CA GLU A 132 25.67 -1.27 -22.33
C GLU A 132 25.78 -2.81 -22.37
N ASP A 133 26.56 -3.44 -21.48
CA ASP A 133 26.85 -4.88 -21.56
C ASP A 133 26.04 -5.71 -20.55
N ASN A 134 24.86 -6.16 -21.00
CA ASN A 134 24.28 -7.45 -20.58
C ASN A 134 23.32 -7.98 -21.66
N LYS A 135 23.72 -7.88 -22.93
CA LYS A 135 23.17 -8.71 -24.01
C LYS A 135 24.06 -9.92 -24.20
N GLU A 136 24.09 -10.85 -23.24
CA GLU A 136 24.60 -12.21 -23.44
C GLU A 136 24.39 -13.01 -22.15
N LYS A 137 23.24 -13.68 -22.04
CA LYS A 137 23.01 -14.96 -21.34
C LYS A 137 21.52 -15.36 -21.40
N GLU A 138 20.96 -15.32 -22.59
CA GLU A 138 19.84 -16.20 -22.95
C GLU A 138 20.32 -17.10 -24.09
N GLU A 139 21.37 -17.86 -23.83
CA GLU A 139 21.65 -19.06 -24.62
C GLU A 139 21.99 -20.21 -23.66
N ILE A 140 21.12 -21.23 -23.75
CA ILE A 140 21.34 -22.65 -23.45
C ILE A 140 21.32 -23.04 -21.97
N ILE A 141 20.20 -23.63 -21.53
CA ILE A 141 20.18 -25.02 -21.06
C ILE A 141 18.95 -25.71 -21.66
N GLU A 142 19.22 -26.84 -22.33
CA GLU A 142 18.31 -27.77 -23.00
C GLU A 142 17.14 -28.29 -22.14
#